data_AF-A0A2A4ULX2-F1
#
_entry.id   AF-A0A2A4ULX2-F1
#
_cell.length_a   1.000
_cell.length_b   1.000
_cell.length_c   1.000
_cell.angle_alpha   90.00
_cell.angle_beta   90.00
_cell.angle_gamma   90.00
#
_symmetry.space_group_name_H-M   'P 1'
#
loop_
_entity.id
_entity.type
_entity.pdbx_description
1 polymer ?
#
loop_
_entity_poly.entity_id
_entity_poly.type
_entity_poly.pdbx_seq_one_letter_code
_entity_poly.pdbx_strand_id
1 'polypeptide(L)'
;MTVTLDFYDWNEGITALFEVSGNRAVSENLFKVISLQVPIESFIVFQYHKAGIPEILYENLNNMDHRKNLTSYLDGAYLLDPFYQHFAEGDIQGPLRLRDIAPDHFLKSDYYRSYYKFSGLRDEVNIYIPLSDQSALALALGR
;
A
#
# COMPACT_ATOMS: atom_id res chain seq x y z
N MET A 1 16.14 13.08 30.88
CA MET A 1 16.03 12.67 29.46
C MET A 1 14.61 12.98 29.04
N THR A 2 14.41 14.04 28.25
CA THR A 2 13.09 14.38 27.74
C THR A 2 12.86 13.49 26.53
N VAL A 3 12.04 12.46 26.69
CA VAL A 3 11.50 11.73 25.54
C VAL A 3 10.69 12.74 24.74
N THR A 4 11.06 12.95 23.48
CA THR A 4 10.23 13.76 22.57
C THR A 4 8.88 13.08 22.45
N LEU A 5 7.77 13.84 22.45
CA LEU A 5 6.42 13.26 22.35
C LEU A 5 6.33 12.26 21.18
N ASP A 6 7.08 12.47 20.09
CA ASP A 6 7.13 11.55 18.96
C ASP A 6 7.58 10.12 19.35
N PHE A 7 8.57 9.98 20.23
CA PHE A 7 9.12 8.68 20.57
C PHE A 7 8.21 7.93 21.55
N TYR A 8 7.56 8.66 22.46
CA TYR A 8 6.57 8.06 23.36
C TYR A 8 5.36 7.56 22.57
N ASP A 9 4.75 8.42 21.75
CA ASP A 9 3.56 8.08 20.96
C ASP A 9 3.86 6.96 19.97
N TRP A 10 5.08 6.92 19.41
CA TRP A 10 5.56 5.79 18.61
C TRP A 10 5.60 4.48 19.41
N ASN A 11 6.25 4.45 20.58
CA ASN A 11 6.38 3.23 21.37
C ASN A 11 5.03 2.72 21.91
N GLU A 12 4.14 3.62 22.33
CA GLU A 12 2.77 3.27 22.70
C GLU A 12 2.02 2.67 21.50
N GLY A 13 2.14 3.30 20.34
CA GLY A 13 1.55 2.82 19.10
C GLY A 13 2.04 1.42 18.69
N ILE A 14 3.36 1.19 18.79
CA ILE A 14 3.97 -0.13 18.53
C ILE A 14 3.50 -1.15 19.57
N THR A 15 3.37 -0.77 20.84
CA THR A 15 2.85 -1.67 21.89
C THR A 15 1.43 -2.09 21.58
N ALA A 16 0.57 -1.14 21.17
CA ALA A 16 -0.81 -1.42 20.79
C ALA A 16 -0.95 -2.37 19.58
N LEU A 17 0.07 -2.49 18.71
CA LEU A 17 0.07 -3.49 17.64
C LEU A 17 0.16 -4.92 18.16
N PHE A 18 0.82 -5.15 19.30
CA PHE A 18 0.93 -6.48 19.92
C PHE A 18 -0.35 -6.88 20.68
N GLU A 19 -1.22 -5.93 20.99
CA GLU A 19 -2.45 -6.15 21.75
C GLU A 19 -3.67 -6.43 20.86
N VAL A 20 -3.57 -6.18 19.55
CA VAL A 20 -4.65 -6.42 18.59
C VAL A 20 -4.38 -7.65 17.72
N SER A 21 -5.45 -8.27 17.24
CA SER A 21 -5.39 -9.38 16.29
C SER A 21 -6.44 -9.22 15.20
N GLY A 22 -6.18 -9.87 14.05
CA GLY A 22 -7.01 -9.78 12.85
C GLY A 22 -6.61 -8.63 11.92
N ASN A 23 -6.74 -8.87 10.61
CA ASN A 23 -6.20 -8.01 9.55
C ASN A 23 -6.63 -6.55 9.69
N ARG A 24 -7.90 -6.30 9.99
CA ARG A 24 -8.44 -4.94 10.09
C ARG A 24 -7.86 -4.16 11.27
N ALA A 25 -7.91 -4.71 12.48
CA ALA A 25 -7.44 -4.02 13.68
C ALA A 25 -5.92 -3.77 13.62
N VAL A 26 -5.16 -4.76 13.14
CA VAL A 26 -3.71 -4.62 12.93
C VAL A 26 -3.41 -3.53 11.89
N SER A 27 -4.10 -3.54 10.75
CA SER A 27 -3.86 -2.55 9.68
C SER A 27 -4.28 -1.13 10.08
N GLU A 28 -5.39 -0.97 10.81
CA GLU A 28 -5.83 0.33 11.34
C GLU A 28 -4.83 0.91 12.33
N ASN A 29 -4.30 0.09 13.24
CA ASN A 29 -3.27 0.54 14.16
C ASN A 29 -1.95 0.84 13.43
N LEU A 30 -1.57 0.01 12.45
CA LEU A 30 -0.36 0.25 11.67
C LEU A 30 -0.46 1.57 10.90
N PHE A 31 -1.61 1.84 10.28
CA PHE A 31 -1.88 3.12 9.62
C PHE A 31 -1.73 4.30 10.59
N LYS A 32 -2.33 4.22 11.79
CA LYS A 32 -2.22 5.28 12.80
C LYS A 32 -0.77 5.54 13.20
N VAL A 33 -0.01 4.48 13.51
CA VAL A 33 1.38 4.58 13.96
C VAL A 33 2.28 5.16 12.89
N ILE A 34 2.14 4.70 11.64
CA ILE A 34 2.90 5.24 10.51
C ILE A 34 2.54 6.72 10.28
N SER A 35 1.26 7.08 10.42
CA SER A 35 0.77 8.45 10.25
C SER A 35 1.31 9.44 11.27
N LEU A 36 1.84 8.98 12.41
CA LEU A 36 2.55 9.83 13.37
C LEU A 36 3.89 10.35 12.82
N GLN A 37 4.49 9.62 11.88
CA GLN A 37 5.84 9.88 11.36
C GLN A 37 5.84 10.43 9.94
N VAL A 38 4.87 10.02 9.11
CA VAL A 38 4.76 10.43 7.71
C VAL A 38 3.32 10.82 7.35
N PRO A 39 3.12 11.87 6.53
CA PRO A 39 1.78 12.38 6.19
C PRO A 39 1.14 11.54 5.08
N ILE A 40 0.73 10.33 5.43
CA ILE A 40 -0.03 9.44 4.54
C ILE A 40 -1.53 9.69 4.71
N GLU A 41 -2.26 9.69 3.60
CA GLU A 41 -3.70 9.93 3.55
C GLU A 41 -4.49 8.64 3.28
N SER A 42 -3.84 7.63 2.69
CA SER A 42 -4.44 6.33 2.40
C SER A 42 -3.48 5.18 2.71
N PHE A 43 -4.07 4.06 3.09
CA PHE A 43 -3.38 2.82 3.39
C PHE A 43 -4.22 1.63 2.95
N ILE A 44 -3.64 0.82 2.06
CA ILE A 44 -4.25 -0.40 1.54
C ILE A 44 -3.27 -1.54 1.77
N VAL A 45 -3.76 -2.68 2.22
CA VAL A 45 -2.97 -3.91 2.34
C VAL A 45 -3.47 -4.88 1.29
N PHE A 46 -2.63 -5.11 0.28
CA PHE A 46 -2.85 -6.15 -0.70
C PHE A 46 -2.10 -7.42 -0.31
N GLN A 47 -2.68 -8.57 -0.63
CA GLN A 47 -1.91 -9.79 -0.87
C GLN A 47 -1.80 -10.00 -2.37
N TYR A 48 -0.59 -9.91 -2.90
CA TYR A 48 -0.31 -10.20 -4.30
C TYR A 48 -0.02 -11.69 -4.49
N HIS A 49 -0.42 -12.18 -5.66
CA HIS A 49 -0.23 -13.55 -6.11
C HIS A 49 0.37 -13.53 -7.53
N LYS A 50 1.41 -14.34 -7.77
CA LYS A 50 1.98 -14.45 -9.13
C LYS A 50 1.00 -15.03 -10.15
N ALA A 51 0.09 -15.90 -9.70
CA ALA A 51 -0.89 -16.57 -10.55
C ALA A 51 -2.33 -16.30 -10.11
N GLY A 52 -2.65 -15.06 -9.75
CA GLY A 52 -3.99 -14.68 -9.29
C GLY A 52 -4.24 -13.18 -9.24
N ILE A 53 -5.49 -12.83 -9.00
CA ILE A 53 -5.91 -11.45 -8.74
C ILE A 53 -5.45 -11.08 -7.32
N PRO A 54 -4.97 -9.84 -7.09
CA PRO A 54 -4.70 -9.35 -5.74
C PRO A 54 -5.90 -9.51 -4.80
N GLU A 55 -5.65 -9.90 -3.55
CA GLU A 55 -6.65 -9.82 -2.49
C GLU A 55 -6.48 -8.51 -1.71
N ILE A 56 -7.57 -7.84 -1.37
CA ILE A 56 -7.55 -6.67 -0.48
C ILE A 56 -7.82 -7.16 0.94
N LEU A 57 -6.78 -7.16 1.78
CA LEU A 57 -6.89 -7.53 3.19
C LEU A 57 -7.37 -6.36 4.05
N TYR A 58 -7.09 -5.13 3.64
CA TYR A 58 -7.50 -3.90 4.31
C TYR A 58 -7.47 -2.69 3.36
N GLU A 59 -8.37 -1.74 3.59
CA GLU A 59 -8.36 -0.40 2.98
C GLU A 59 -9.01 0.62 3.93
N ASN A 60 -8.60 1.89 3.82
CA ASN A 60 -9.15 3.02 4.58
C ASN A 60 -9.71 4.14 3.68
N LEU A 61 -10.19 3.79 2.47
CA LEU A 61 -10.63 4.75 1.47
C LEU A 61 -12.00 5.35 1.84
N ASN A 62 -11.98 6.61 2.24
CA ASN A 62 -13.18 7.33 2.68
C ASN A 62 -14.08 7.78 1.51
N ASN A 63 -13.54 7.86 0.29
CA ASN A 63 -14.27 8.27 -0.91
C ASN A 63 -14.85 7.05 -1.64
N MET A 64 -16.16 7.06 -1.92
CA MET A 64 -16.83 6.01 -2.69
C MET A 64 -16.24 5.82 -4.09
N ASP A 65 -15.83 6.90 -4.76
CA ASP A 65 -15.27 6.79 -6.11
C ASP A 65 -13.87 6.17 -6.08
N HIS A 66 -13.07 6.41 -5.04
CA HIS A 66 -11.78 5.72 -4.86
C HIS A 66 -12.00 4.22 -4.60
N ARG A 67 -13.02 3.84 -3.81
CA ARG A 67 -13.38 2.43 -3.62
C ARG A 67 -13.87 1.75 -4.90
N LYS A 68 -14.65 2.45 -5.74
CA LYS A 68 -15.01 1.95 -7.07
C LYS A 68 -13.80 1.81 -7.98
N ASN A 69 -12.87 2.77 -7.94
CA ASN A 69 -11.63 2.69 -8.70
C ASN A 69 -10.82 1.45 -8.28
N LEU A 70 -10.79 1.14 -6.98
CA LEU A 70 -10.16 -0.07 -6.45
C LEU A 70 -10.84 -1.37 -6.95
N THR A 71 -12.13 -1.36 -7.27
CA THR A 71 -12.77 -2.49 -7.98
C THR A 71 -12.20 -2.63 -9.40
N SER A 72 -12.10 -1.53 -10.16
CA SER A 72 -11.48 -1.54 -11.50
C SER A 72 -10.02 -1.99 -11.48
N TYR A 73 -9.31 -1.76 -10.36
CA TYR A 73 -7.97 -2.28 -10.14
C TYR A 73 -7.96 -3.81 -10.19
N LEU A 74 -8.83 -4.45 -9.41
CA LEU A 74 -8.96 -5.91 -9.34
C LEU A 74 -9.49 -6.54 -10.64
N ASP A 75 -10.29 -5.79 -11.41
CA ASP A 75 -10.82 -6.25 -12.70
C ASP A 75 -9.74 -6.30 -13.82
N GLY A 76 -8.50 -5.91 -13.53
CA GLY A 76 -7.35 -6.19 -14.38
C GLY A 76 -6.36 -5.03 -14.52
N ALA A 77 -6.66 -3.83 -14.04
CA ALA A 77 -5.70 -2.73 -14.12
C ALA A 77 -4.42 -3.01 -13.33
N TYR A 78 -4.48 -3.88 -12.30
CA TYR A 78 -3.31 -4.36 -11.56
C TYR A 78 -2.23 -5.00 -12.46
N LEU A 79 -2.59 -5.58 -13.61
CA LEU A 79 -1.63 -6.17 -14.55
C LEU A 79 -0.69 -5.12 -15.19
N LEU A 80 -1.13 -3.86 -15.19
CA LEU A 80 -0.37 -2.72 -15.72
C LEU A 80 0.23 -1.85 -14.60
N ASP A 81 -0.01 -2.21 -13.33
CA ASP A 81 0.54 -1.49 -12.19
C ASP A 81 2.04 -1.78 -12.08
N PRO A 82 2.92 -0.75 -12.12
CA PRO A 82 4.36 -0.93 -11.90
C PRO A 82 4.68 -1.71 -10.62
N PHE A 83 3.90 -1.51 -9.55
CA PHE A 83 4.10 -2.23 -8.30
C PHE A 83 3.88 -3.74 -8.46
N TYR A 84 2.76 -4.14 -9.06
CA TYR A 84 2.47 -5.54 -9.32
C TYR A 84 3.47 -6.16 -10.30
N GLN A 85 3.85 -5.43 -11.36
CA GLN A 85 4.84 -5.88 -12.33
C GLN A 85 6.19 -6.17 -11.67
N HIS A 86 6.66 -5.27 -10.80
CA HIS A 86 7.90 -5.48 -10.07
C HIS A 86 7.83 -6.69 -9.12
N PHE A 87 6.69 -6.89 -8.44
CA PHE A 87 6.45 -8.11 -7.66
C PHE A 87 6.49 -9.38 -8.52
N ALA A 88 5.89 -9.34 -9.72
CA ALA A 88 5.79 -10.48 -10.61
C ALA A 88 7.16 -10.91 -11.18
N GLU A 89 8.10 -9.98 -11.37
CA GLU A 89 9.46 -10.24 -11.86
C GLU A 89 10.33 -11.03 -10.86
N GLY A 90 10.02 -10.98 -9.56
CA GLY A 90 10.63 -11.82 -8.52
C GLY A 90 11.61 -11.08 -7.60
N ASP A 91 11.66 -11.51 -6.33
CA ASP A 91 12.48 -11.00 -5.22
C ASP A 91 12.24 -9.53 -4.82
N ILE A 92 11.01 -9.25 -4.38
CA ILE A 92 10.63 -7.96 -3.82
C ILE A 92 10.54 -8.00 -2.29
N GLN A 93 11.28 -7.13 -1.61
CA GLN A 93 11.21 -6.96 -0.16
C GLN A 93 11.47 -5.49 0.20
N GLY A 94 10.74 -5.00 1.19
CA GLY A 94 10.96 -3.67 1.73
C GLY A 94 10.30 -2.57 0.89
N PRO A 95 10.70 -1.30 1.10
CA PRO A 95 10.04 -0.15 0.51
C PRO A 95 10.40 0.03 -0.97
N LEU A 96 9.40 0.37 -1.78
CA LEU A 96 9.52 0.70 -3.19
C LEU A 96 8.66 1.92 -3.49
N ARG A 97 9.24 2.95 -4.12
CA ARG A 97 8.50 4.16 -4.47
C ARG A 97 8.04 4.08 -5.91
N LEU A 98 6.82 4.54 -6.18
CA LEU A 98 6.30 4.56 -7.55
C LEU A 98 7.24 5.30 -8.50
N ARG A 99 7.77 6.46 -8.08
CA ARG A 99 8.67 7.28 -8.90
C ARG A 99 9.96 6.57 -9.33
N ASP A 100 10.38 5.53 -8.61
CA ASP A 100 11.63 4.81 -8.89
C ASP A 100 11.41 3.68 -9.92
N ILE A 101 10.17 3.21 -10.07
CA ILE A 101 9.81 2.07 -10.95
C ILE A 101 8.83 2.43 -12.06
N ALA A 102 8.22 3.62 -11.99
CA ALA A 102 7.27 4.05 -13.00
C ALA A 102 7.97 4.19 -14.36
N PRO A 103 7.37 3.71 -15.45
CA PRO A 103 7.97 3.76 -16.78
C PRO A 103 8.22 5.21 -17.25
N ASP A 104 9.19 5.37 -18.13
CA ASP A 104 9.40 6.60 -18.89
C ASP A 104 8.08 6.99 -19.57
N HIS A 105 7.56 8.17 -19.23
CA HIS A 105 6.22 8.63 -19.60
C HIS A 105 5.03 7.95 -18.90
N PHE A 106 5.15 7.62 -17.61
CA PHE A 106 4.05 7.12 -16.78
C PHE A 106 2.71 7.86 -16.97
N LEU A 107 2.70 9.19 -17.04
CA LEU A 107 1.48 10.00 -17.26
C LEU A 107 0.79 9.75 -18.62
N LYS A 108 1.50 9.12 -19.57
CA LYS A 108 1.00 8.68 -20.87
C LYS A 108 0.78 7.16 -20.94
N SER A 109 0.95 6.42 -19.86
CA SER A 109 0.65 4.99 -19.83
C SER A 109 -0.87 4.75 -19.84
N ASP A 110 -1.30 3.56 -20.30
CA ASP A 110 -2.69 3.14 -20.17
C ASP A 110 -3.11 3.04 -18.71
N TYR A 111 -2.25 2.48 -17.86
CA TYR A 111 -2.47 2.40 -16.42
C TYR A 111 -2.81 3.75 -15.79
N TYR A 112 -2.03 4.79 -16.11
CA TYR A 112 -2.30 6.12 -15.58
C TYR A 112 -3.62 6.69 -16.09
N ARG A 113 -3.92 6.52 -17.38
CA ARG A 113 -5.12 7.07 -18.00
C ARG A 113 -6.41 6.38 -17.55
N SER A 114 -6.38 5.07 -17.32
CA SER A 114 -7.56 4.27 -17.01
C SER A 114 -7.81 4.13 -15.51
N TYR A 115 -6.76 4.18 -14.68
CA TYR A 115 -6.86 3.90 -13.25
C TYR A 115 -6.16 4.94 -12.37
N TYR A 116 -4.83 5.12 -12.50
CA TYR A 116 -4.05 5.82 -11.46
C TYR A 116 -4.48 7.28 -11.28
N LYS A 117 -4.82 8.00 -12.36
CA LYS A 117 -5.26 9.40 -12.24
C LYS A 117 -6.55 9.60 -11.42
N PHE A 118 -7.32 8.53 -11.19
CA PHE A 118 -8.56 8.53 -10.43
C PHE A 118 -8.39 8.03 -8.99
N SER A 119 -7.19 7.61 -8.58
CA SER A 119 -6.90 7.17 -7.21
C SER A 119 -6.89 8.34 -6.21
N GLY A 120 -6.71 9.57 -6.70
CA GLY A 120 -6.52 10.75 -5.87
C GLY A 120 -5.10 10.89 -5.30
N LEU A 121 -4.19 9.96 -5.65
CA LEU A 121 -2.82 9.95 -5.15
C LEU A 121 -1.93 10.95 -5.88
N ARG A 122 -1.13 11.67 -5.10
CA ARG A 122 -0.01 12.51 -5.52
C ARG A 122 1.32 11.76 -5.46
N ASP A 123 1.49 10.87 -4.48
CA ASP A 123 2.68 10.04 -4.31
C ASP A 123 2.32 8.70 -3.66
N GLU A 124 3.10 7.66 -3.94
CA GLU A 124 2.84 6.31 -3.44
C GLU A 124 4.13 5.53 -3.17
N VAL A 125 4.14 4.81 -2.04
CA VAL A 125 5.19 3.87 -1.64
C VAL A 125 4.55 2.56 -1.21
N ASN A 126 5.03 1.45 -1.74
CA ASN A 126 4.64 0.12 -1.28
C ASN A 126 5.76 -0.51 -0.44
N ILE A 127 5.43 -1.11 0.70
CA ILE A 127 6.36 -1.92 1.48
C ILE A 127 6.00 -3.39 1.28
N TYR A 128 6.94 -4.17 0.76
CA TYR A 128 6.74 -5.58 0.47
C TYR A 128 7.23 -6.49 1.59
N ILE A 129 6.38 -7.45 1.96
CA ILE A 129 6.70 -8.51 2.91
C ILE A 129 6.47 -9.85 2.19
N PRO A 130 7.54 -10.56 1.78
CA PRO A 130 7.41 -11.88 1.18
C PRO A 130 6.68 -12.85 2.11
N LEU A 131 5.72 -13.59 1.57
CA LEU A 131 5.04 -14.69 2.26
C LEU A 131 5.49 -16.05 1.71
N SER A 132 5.81 -16.10 0.42
CA SER A 132 6.35 -17.26 -0.29
C SER A 132 6.94 -16.81 -1.63
N ASP A 133 7.53 -17.74 -2.40
CA ASP A 133 7.99 -17.48 -3.76
C ASP A 133 6.87 -17.08 -4.75
N GLN A 134 5.60 -17.23 -4.33
CA GLN A 134 4.40 -17.01 -5.14
C GLN A 134 3.50 -15.88 -4.60
N SER A 135 3.80 -15.34 -3.42
CA SER A 135 2.95 -14.32 -2.78
C SER A 135 3.71 -13.39 -1.86
N ALA A 136 3.25 -12.14 -1.79
CA ALA A 136 3.76 -11.13 -0.87
C ALA A 136 2.62 -10.23 -0.40
N LEU A 137 2.76 -9.68 0.80
CA LEU A 137 1.97 -8.52 1.20
C LEU A 137 2.58 -7.28 0.56
N ALA A 138 1.73 -6.42 0.01
CA ALA A 138 2.10 -5.07 -0.40
C ALA A 138 1.32 -4.09 0.47
N LEU A 139 2.03 -3.42 1.39
CA LEU A 139 1.49 -2.33 2.18
C LEU A 139 1.59 -1.06 1.33
N ALA A 140 0.48 -0.61 0.75
CA ALA A 140 0.45 0.56 -0.12
C ALA A 140 0.12 1.82 0.69
N LEU A 141 1.05 2.78 0.71
CA LEU A 141 0.95 4.04 1.44
C LEU A 141 0.84 5.19 0.43
N GLY A 142 -0.28 5.88 0.45
CA GLY A 142 -0.57 6.96 -0.50
C GLY A 142 -0.79 8.32 0.17
N ARG A 143 -0.45 9.40 -0.56
CA ARG A 143 -0.64 10.82 -0.19
C ARG A 143 -1.15 11.62 -1.39
#